data_AF-A0A7J0AJD4-F1
#
_entry.id   AF-A0A7J0AJD4-F1
#
_cell.length_a   1.000
_cell.length_b   1.000
_cell.length_c   1.000
_cell.angle_alpha   90.00
_cell.angle_beta   90.00
_cell.angle_gamma   90.00
#
_symmetry.space_group_name_H-M   'P 1'
#
loop_
_entity.id
_entity.type
_entity.pdbx_description
1 polymer ?
#
loop_
_entity_poly.entity_id
_entity_poly.type
_entity_poly.pdbx_seq_one_letter_code
_entity_poly.pdbx_strand_id
1 'polypeptide(L)'
;MKKVLIKSLCAIFLALMPAASCQMLNPGPLPEDIVGDTPGELQAKIGDILAQAGTDSTKVEFAEITTSFIYKPGDHIANVKIQIVSPSDKNKMEEYLWTDMKDRRNMCEKFDLIVSTRLESDLIDTYEGYKDILFTYNDIKPYLDKLPLYCNEALEASGYKENAYIDNFTISKDDIYISVKHKDGNISKTYRISPDGSGIVIPQ
;
A
#
# COMPACT_ATOMS: atom_id res chain seq x y z
N MET A 1 20.53 20.06 -22.89
CA MET A 1 19.16 19.51 -22.87
C MET A 1 18.93 18.89 -21.51
N LYS A 2 17.98 19.42 -20.71
CA LYS A 2 17.63 18.84 -19.41
C LYS A 2 17.05 17.44 -19.68
N LYS A 3 17.70 16.39 -19.17
CA LYS A 3 17.16 15.03 -19.21
C LYS A 3 15.87 15.05 -18.38
N VAL A 4 14.73 15.03 -19.04
CA VAL A 4 13.44 14.87 -18.38
C VAL A 4 13.42 13.43 -17.87
N LEU A 5 13.72 13.26 -16.59
CA LEU A 5 13.48 12.02 -15.86
C LEU A 5 11.95 11.87 -15.75
N ILE A 6 11.33 11.22 -16.73
CA ILE A 6 9.97 10.70 -16.57
C ILE A 6 10.12 9.44 -15.71
N LYS A 7 10.09 9.64 -14.39
CA LYS A 7 10.13 8.58 -13.39
C LYS A 7 8.79 7.86 -13.41
N SER A 8 8.75 6.73 -14.09
CA SER A 8 7.69 5.75 -13.91
C SER A 8 8.43 4.46 -13.65
N LEU A 9 8.57 4.14 -12.37
CA LEU A 9 9.32 2.97 -11.91
C LEU A 9 8.35 1.79 -11.85
N CYS A 10 8.65 0.73 -12.57
CA CYS A 10 8.01 -0.57 -12.36
C CYS A 10 8.89 -1.34 -11.37
N ALA A 11 8.42 -1.52 -10.14
CA ALA A 11 9.00 -2.52 -9.26
C ALA A 11 8.59 -3.90 -9.78
N ILE A 12 9.53 -4.64 -10.37
CA ILE A 12 9.32 -6.03 -10.78
C ILE A 12 9.70 -6.91 -9.59
N PHE A 13 8.71 -7.59 -9.02
CA PHE A 13 8.93 -8.63 -8.02
C PHE A 13 9.48 -9.87 -8.70
N LEU A 14 10.63 -10.38 -8.23
CA LEU A 14 10.98 -11.81 -8.33
C LEU A 14 12.22 -12.15 -7.49
N ALA A 15 12.00 -12.70 -6.29
CA ALA A 15 12.52 -13.99 -5.81
C ALA A 15 12.15 -14.15 -4.31
N LEU A 16 11.20 -15.06 -4.02
CA LEU A 16 10.83 -15.45 -2.66
C LEU A 16 12.01 -16.14 -1.96
N MET A 17 12.54 -15.52 -0.92
CA MET A 17 13.01 -16.26 0.26
C MET A 17 12.14 -15.81 1.44
N PRO A 18 11.24 -16.65 1.97
CA PRO A 18 10.43 -16.29 3.12
C PRO A 18 11.35 -16.10 4.33
N ALA A 19 11.73 -14.86 4.61
CA ALA A 19 12.40 -14.50 5.86
C ALA A 19 11.32 -14.34 6.94
N ALA A 20 11.37 -15.23 7.94
CA ALA A 20 10.63 -15.19 9.21
C ALA A 20 9.13 -14.81 9.11
N SER A 21 8.26 -15.81 8.98
CA SER A 21 6.81 -15.64 9.17
C SER A 21 6.50 -15.41 10.65
N CYS A 22 6.17 -14.18 11.04
CA CYS A 22 5.68 -13.89 12.40
C CYS A 22 4.14 -14.01 12.42
N GLN A 23 3.63 -15.06 13.08
CA GLN A 23 2.21 -15.11 13.44
C GLN A 23 1.95 -14.10 14.56
N MET A 24 1.13 -13.09 14.31
CA MET A 24 0.65 -12.22 15.39
C MET A 24 -0.44 -12.97 16.18
N LEU A 25 -0.34 -12.97 17.51
CA LEU A 25 -1.23 -13.71 18.40
C LEU A 25 -2.66 -13.14 18.37
N ASN A 26 -3.63 -14.03 18.12
CA ASN A 26 -5.08 -13.81 18.13
C ASN A 26 -5.63 -12.95 16.96
N PRO A 27 -6.05 -13.55 15.83
CA PRO A 27 -6.29 -12.81 14.59
C PRO A 27 -7.63 -12.07 14.53
N GLY A 28 -8.49 -12.14 15.56
CA GLY A 28 -9.79 -11.47 15.53
C GLY A 28 -10.77 -12.05 14.49
N PRO A 29 -11.89 -11.35 14.21
CA PRO A 29 -12.82 -11.74 13.13
C PRO A 29 -12.12 -11.69 11.77
N LEU A 30 -12.70 -12.33 10.75
CA LEU A 30 -12.19 -12.19 9.38
C LEU A 30 -12.40 -10.75 8.91
N PRO A 31 -11.51 -10.23 8.04
CA PRO A 31 -11.69 -8.91 7.47
C PRO A 31 -12.96 -8.88 6.64
N GLU A 32 -13.77 -7.84 6.84
CA GLU A 32 -14.99 -7.59 6.06
C GLU A 32 -14.79 -6.45 5.04
N ASP A 33 -13.71 -5.67 5.22
CA ASP A 33 -13.34 -4.53 4.39
C ASP A 33 -11.82 -4.34 4.36
N ILE A 34 -11.38 -3.30 3.66
CA ILE A 34 -9.98 -2.87 3.57
C ILE A 34 -9.45 -2.38 4.91
N VAL A 35 -8.19 -2.69 5.24
CA VAL A 35 -7.51 -2.12 6.42
C VAL A 35 -7.37 -0.62 6.22
N GLY A 36 -8.02 0.17 7.07
CA GLY A 36 -8.03 1.63 7.03
C GLY A 36 -9.39 2.27 6.75
N ASP A 37 -10.45 1.46 6.55
CA ASP A 37 -11.83 1.96 6.50
C ASP A 37 -12.29 2.55 7.85
N THR A 38 -11.63 2.13 8.93
CA THR A 38 -11.82 2.59 10.29
C THR A 38 -10.72 3.59 10.69
N PRO A 39 -11.06 4.70 11.36
CA PRO A 39 -10.06 5.70 11.77
C PRO A 39 -8.90 5.10 12.57
N GLY A 40 -7.67 5.31 12.10
CA GLY A 40 -6.45 4.89 12.79
C GLY A 40 -6.01 3.45 12.52
N GLU A 41 -6.81 2.63 11.85
CA GLU A 41 -6.53 1.21 11.66
C GLU A 41 -5.28 0.97 10.80
N LEU A 42 -5.20 1.64 9.64
CA LEU A 42 -4.03 1.54 8.76
C LEU A 42 -2.77 2.12 9.42
N GLN A 43 -2.90 3.21 10.19
CA GLN A 43 -1.79 3.78 10.95
C GLN A 43 -1.24 2.77 11.96
N ALA A 44 -2.12 2.08 12.70
CA ALA A 44 -1.72 1.05 13.65
C ALA A 44 -1.05 -0.13 12.94
N LYS A 45 -1.62 -0.59 11.81
CA LYS A 45 -1.04 -1.68 11.02
C LYS A 45 0.33 -1.34 10.45
N ILE A 46 0.53 -0.11 9.95
CA ILE A 46 1.84 0.38 9.54
C ILE A 46 2.80 0.31 10.73
N GLY A 47 2.39 0.79 11.91
CA GLY A 47 3.19 0.71 13.13
C GLY A 47 3.64 -0.71 13.48
N ASP A 48 2.73 -1.69 13.43
CA ASP A 48 3.05 -3.11 13.66
C ASP A 48 4.12 -3.63 12.70
N ILE A 49 3.98 -3.31 11.40
CA ILE A 49 4.92 -3.79 10.38
C ILE A 49 6.28 -3.09 10.52
N LEU A 50 6.31 -1.79 10.81
CA LEU A 50 7.57 -1.06 11.05
C LEU A 50 8.34 -1.64 12.26
N ALA A 51 7.62 -2.01 13.32
CA ALA A 51 8.22 -2.66 14.48
C ALA A 51 8.86 -4.01 14.11
N GLN A 52 8.21 -4.81 13.25
CA GLN A 52 8.78 -6.05 12.73
C GLN A 52 10.01 -5.81 11.84
N ALA A 53 10.03 -4.70 11.10
CA ALA A 53 11.17 -4.27 10.30
C ALA A 53 12.36 -3.75 11.13
N GLY A 54 12.19 -3.54 12.45
CA GLY A 54 13.21 -2.95 13.31
C GLY A 54 13.38 -1.44 13.11
N THR A 55 12.32 -0.75 12.67
CA THR A 55 12.28 0.71 12.50
C THR A 55 11.03 1.31 13.14
N ASP A 56 10.80 2.61 12.93
CA ASP A 56 9.65 3.34 13.45
C ASP A 56 9.24 4.49 12.51
N SER A 57 8.07 5.10 12.77
CA SER A 57 7.50 6.17 11.96
C SER A 57 8.36 7.44 11.88
N THR A 58 9.34 7.60 12.77
CA THR A 58 10.24 8.77 12.79
C THR A 58 11.47 8.59 11.91
N LYS A 59 11.79 7.35 11.52
CA LYS A 59 13.00 6.98 10.76
C LYS A 59 12.72 6.42 9.38
N VAL A 60 11.56 5.80 9.19
CA VAL A 60 11.24 5.10 7.95
C VAL A 60 11.14 6.04 6.74
N GLU A 61 11.67 5.55 5.62
CA GLU A 61 11.48 6.12 4.29
C GLU A 61 10.74 5.08 3.45
N PHE A 62 9.58 5.44 2.91
CA PHE A 62 8.71 4.57 2.12
C PHE A 62 8.87 4.86 0.63
N ALA A 63 8.69 3.85 -0.22
CA ALA A 63 8.44 4.03 -1.65
C ALA A 63 6.97 3.81 -2.02
N GLU A 64 6.27 2.93 -1.31
CA GLU A 64 4.85 2.66 -1.56
C GLU A 64 4.19 2.11 -0.29
N ILE A 65 2.93 2.46 -0.09
CA ILE A 65 2.02 1.79 0.83
C ILE A 65 0.76 1.43 0.03
N THR A 66 0.38 0.16 0.04
CA THR A 66 -0.87 -0.30 -0.58
C THR A 66 -1.63 -1.14 0.43
N THR A 67 -2.87 -0.75 0.73
CA THR A 67 -3.85 -1.62 1.38
C THR A 67 -4.85 -2.09 0.33
N SER A 68 -5.31 -3.34 0.44
CA SER A 68 -6.23 -3.93 -0.52
C SER A 68 -7.19 -4.91 0.14
N PHE A 69 -8.36 -5.06 -0.48
CA PHE A 69 -9.35 -6.03 -0.07
C PHE A 69 -9.88 -6.75 -1.30
N ILE A 70 -10.03 -8.07 -1.20
CA ILE A 70 -10.62 -8.90 -2.25
C ILE A 70 -11.92 -9.48 -1.71
N TYR A 71 -13.04 -9.01 -2.26
CA TYR A 71 -14.33 -9.58 -1.96
C TYR A 71 -14.44 -10.99 -2.56
N LYS A 72 -14.47 -12.00 -1.70
CA LYS A 72 -14.72 -13.39 -2.06
C LYS A 72 -15.63 -13.99 -0.98
N PRO A 73 -16.91 -14.25 -1.28
CA PRO A 73 -17.86 -14.74 -0.30
C PRO A 73 -17.33 -15.94 0.48
N GLY A 74 -17.24 -15.80 1.81
CA GLY A 74 -16.77 -16.85 2.72
C GLY A 74 -15.25 -17.01 2.83
N ASP A 75 -14.45 -16.20 2.12
CA ASP A 75 -12.98 -16.21 2.16
C ASP A 75 -12.41 -14.86 1.67
N HIS A 76 -12.82 -13.77 2.32
CA HIS A 76 -12.28 -12.43 2.06
C HIS A 76 -10.78 -12.38 2.36
N ILE A 77 -10.08 -11.53 1.61
CA ILE A 77 -8.64 -11.36 1.74
C ILE A 77 -8.35 -9.87 1.92
N ALA A 78 -7.75 -9.51 3.06
CA ALA A 78 -7.18 -8.18 3.27
C ALA A 78 -5.66 -8.26 3.19
N ASN A 79 -5.03 -7.28 2.54
CA ASN A 79 -3.58 -7.15 2.50
C ASN A 79 -3.12 -5.73 2.82
N VAL A 80 -1.98 -5.61 3.49
CA VAL A 80 -1.23 -4.36 3.61
C VAL A 80 0.19 -4.62 3.16
N LYS A 81 0.60 -3.90 2.13
CA LYS A 81 1.92 -3.96 1.52
C LYS A 81 2.64 -2.64 1.80
N ILE A 82 3.82 -2.69 2.40
CA ILE A 82 4.69 -1.52 2.56
C ILE A 82 6.04 -1.78 1.94
N GLN A 83 6.53 -0.83 1.17
CA GLN A 83 7.85 -0.85 0.57
C GLN A 83 8.69 0.24 1.24
N ILE A 84 9.81 -0.16 1.84
CA ILE A 84 10.66 0.72 2.63
C ILE A 84 12.12 0.59 2.23
N VAL A 85 12.91 1.63 2.51
CA VAL A 85 14.37 1.47 2.56
C VAL A 85 14.71 0.52 3.71
N SER A 86 15.60 -0.46 3.45
CA SER A 86 16.02 -1.41 4.48
C SER A 86 16.62 -0.65 5.67
N PRO A 87 16.11 -0.88 6.90
CA PRO A 87 16.71 -0.29 8.10
C PRO A 87 18.15 -0.73 8.34
N SER A 88 18.56 -1.87 7.77
CA SER A 88 19.91 -2.45 7.92
C SER A 88 20.89 -2.02 6.84
N ASP A 89 20.41 -1.63 5.65
CA ASP A 89 21.23 -1.26 4.51
C ASP A 89 20.52 -0.20 3.66
N LYS A 90 20.96 1.05 3.76
CA LYS A 90 20.33 2.18 3.05
C LYS A 90 20.35 2.06 1.53
N ASN A 91 21.11 1.14 0.94
CA ASN A 91 21.15 0.89 -0.51
C ASN A 91 20.20 -0.23 -0.97
N LYS A 92 19.47 -0.85 -0.03
CA LYS A 92 18.47 -1.88 -0.32
C LYS A 92 17.07 -1.40 0.02
N MET A 93 16.11 -2.01 -0.64
CA MET A 93 14.70 -1.85 -0.36
C MET A 93 14.09 -3.18 0.05
N GLU A 94 13.09 -3.11 0.92
CA GLU A 94 12.39 -4.28 1.46
C GLU A 94 10.89 -4.06 1.30
N GLU A 95 10.17 -5.13 0.98
CA GLU A 95 8.72 -5.16 1.04
C GLU A 95 8.27 -6.02 2.22
N TYR A 96 7.26 -5.52 2.91
CA TYR A 96 6.51 -6.29 3.88
C TYR A 96 5.08 -6.45 3.39
N LEU A 97 4.63 -7.69 3.29
CA LEU A 97 3.26 -8.04 2.94
C LEU A 97 2.58 -8.69 4.14
N TRP A 98 1.64 -7.95 4.71
CA TRP A 98 0.67 -8.49 5.65
C TRP A 98 -0.56 -9.01 4.90
N THR A 99 -1.05 -10.18 5.28
CA THR A 99 -2.25 -10.82 4.72
C THR A 99 -3.11 -11.40 5.85
N ASP A 100 -4.41 -11.17 5.77
CA ASP A 100 -5.41 -11.86 6.58
C ASP A 100 -6.53 -12.43 5.69
N MET A 101 -6.71 -13.74 5.75
CA MET A 101 -7.74 -14.51 5.05
C MET A 101 -8.00 -15.81 5.78
N LYS A 102 -9.10 -16.51 5.47
CA LYS A 102 -9.60 -17.67 6.22
C LYS A 102 -8.53 -18.68 6.65
N ASP A 103 -7.70 -19.11 5.71
CA ASP A 103 -6.69 -20.15 5.92
C ASP A 103 -5.30 -19.59 6.30
N ARG A 104 -5.11 -18.27 6.17
CA ARG A 104 -3.85 -17.58 6.46
C ARG A 104 -4.13 -16.33 7.29
N ARG A 105 -4.25 -16.55 8.60
CA ARG A 105 -4.60 -15.49 9.53
C ARG A 105 -3.40 -14.61 9.92
N ASN A 106 -3.56 -13.30 9.83
CA ASN A 106 -2.67 -12.28 10.39
C ASN A 106 -1.16 -12.56 10.17
N MET A 107 -0.80 -12.85 8.92
CA MET A 107 0.55 -13.27 8.52
C MET A 107 1.30 -12.10 7.89
N CYS A 108 2.57 -11.91 8.26
CA CYS A 108 3.45 -10.93 7.63
C CYS A 108 4.67 -11.64 7.03
N GLU A 109 5.02 -11.27 5.80
CA GLU A 109 6.18 -11.77 5.05
C GLU A 109 7.08 -10.62 4.61
N LYS A 110 8.40 -10.86 4.59
CA LYS A 110 9.40 -9.94 4.07
C LYS A 110 9.94 -10.42 2.72
N PHE A 111 10.15 -9.48 1.80
CA PHE A 111 10.80 -9.68 0.51
C PHE A 111 11.90 -8.64 0.29
N ASP A 112 12.99 -9.04 -0.33
CA ASP A 112 13.99 -8.10 -0.85
C ASP A 112 13.49 -7.52 -2.17
N LEU A 113 13.63 -6.20 -2.34
CA LEU A 113 13.22 -5.49 -3.56
C LEU A 113 14.42 -5.10 -4.41
N ILE A 114 14.27 -5.31 -5.72
CA ILE A 114 15.20 -4.83 -6.73
C ILE A 114 14.59 -3.58 -7.36
N VAL A 115 15.33 -2.47 -7.29
CA VAL A 115 14.95 -1.20 -7.91
C VAL A 115 15.60 -1.12 -9.28
N SER A 116 14.84 -0.84 -10.32
CA SER A 116 15.37 -0.69 -11.69
C SER A 116 14.71 0.48 -12.39
N THR A 117 15.34 1.00 -13.45
CA THR A 117 14.63 1.91 -14.35
C THR A 117 13.61 1.14 -15.19
N ARG A 118 12.67 1.85 -15.84
CA ARG A 118 11.71 1.25 -16.78
C ARG A 118 12.39 0.50 -17.93
N LEU A 119 13.64 0.84 -18.25
CA LEU A 119 14.51 -0.01 -19.05
C LEU A 119 15.15 -0.98 -18.06
N GLU A 120 14.56 -2.18 -17.95
CA GLU A 120 14.89 -3.24 -16.97
C GLU A 120 16.38 -3.66 -16.96
N SER A 121 17.22 -3.08 -17.84
CA SER A 121 18.66 -3.26 -17.91
C SER A 121 19.44 -2.51 -16.84
N ASP A 122 18.87 -1.45 -16.25
CA ASP A 122 19.60 -0.54 -15.36
C ASP A 122 19.14 -0.73 -13.91
N LEU A 123 19.87 -1.59 -13.19
CA LEU A 123 19.72 -1.76 -11.75
C LEU A 123 20.08 -0.46 -11.01
N ILE A 124 19.23 -0.09 -10.05
CA ILE A 124 19.46 1.01 -9.12
C ILE A 124 19.76 0.40 -7.75
N ASP A 125 21.05 0.27 -7.42
CA ASP A 125 21.55 -0.40 -6.21
C ASP A 125 22.15 0.58 -5.19
N THR A 126 21.81 1.86 -5.31
CA THR A 126 22.27 2.90 -4.37
C THR A 126 21.11 3.76 -3.90
N TYR A 127 21.17 4.21 -2.65
CA TYR A 127 20.22 5.16 -2.07
C TYR A 127 20.03 6.39 -2.96
N GLU A 128 21.14 6.98 -3.41
CA GLU A 128 21.12 8.18 -4.25
C GLU A 128 20.36 7.98 -5.57
N GLY A 129 20.34 6.75 -6.08
CA GLY A 129 19.64 6.41 -7.31
C GLY A 129 18.11 6.33 -7.17
N TYR A 130 17.60 6.00 -5.98
CA TYR A 130 16.15 5.87 -5.74
C TYR A 130 15.57 6.82 -4.69
N LYS A 131 16.37 7.63 -3.99
CA LYS A 131 15.86 8.54 -2.94
C LYS A 131 14.74 9.46 -3.41
N ASP A 132 14.73 9.77 -4.70
CA ASP A 132 13.74 10.67 -5.27
C ASP A 132 12.34 10.07 -5.37
N ILE A 133 12.15 8.75 -5.24
CA ILE A 133 10.81 8.13 -5.17
C ILE A 133 10.33 7.96 -3.72
N LEU A 134 11.16 8.31 -2.74
CA LEU A 134 10.86 8.12 -1.33
C LEU A 134 10.02 9.27 -0.75
N PHE A 135 9.24 8.92 0.27
CA PHE A 135 8.49 9.80 1.15
C PHE A 135 8.56 9.33 2.60
N THR A 136 8.23 10.19 3.54
CA THR A 136 8.26 9.94 4.99
C THR A 136 6.86 9.73 5.55
N TYR A 137 6.77 9.25 6.80
CA TYR A 137 5.48 9.12 7.49
C TYR A 137 4.73 10.46 7.61
N ASN A 138 5.45 11.58 7.79
CA ASN A 138 4.85 12.90 7.92
C ASN A 138 4.19 13.37 6.63
N ASP A 139 4.74 12.97 5.47
CA ASP A 139 4.18 13.31 4.15
C ASP A 139 2.81 12.66 3.95
N ILE A 140 2.61 11.46 4.53
CA ILE A 140 1.41 10.66 4.29
C ILE A 140 0.35 10.75 5.39
N LYS A 141 0.74 11.20 6.59
CA LYS A 141 -0.16 11.27 7.76
C LYS A 141 -1.50 11.95 7.46
N PRO A 142 -1.56 13.10 6.73
CA PRO A 142 -2.83 13.75 6.41
C PRO A 142 -3.78 12.88 5.58
N TYR A 143 -3.23 11.98 4.74
CA TYR A 143 -4.02 11.07 3.91
C TYR A 143 -4.50 9.86 4.70
N LEU A 144 -3.65 9.31 5.58
CA LEU A 144 -4.05 8.21 6.47
C LEU A 144 -5.18 8.62 7.41
N ASP A 145 -5.13 9.84 7.96
CA ASP A 145 -6.16 10.36 8.87
C ASP A 145 -7.53 10.55 8.18
N LYS A 146 -7.54 10.64 6.85
CA LYS A 146 -8.74 10.85 6.02
C LYS A 146 -9.15 9.63 5.20
N LEU A 147 -8.47 8.49 5.35
CA LEU A 147 -8.80 7.29 4.56
C LEU A 147 -10.29 6.87 4.66
N PRO A 148 -10.94 6.88 5.85
CA PRO A 148 -12.37 6.59 5.94
C PRO A 148 -13.25 7.55 5.11
N LEU A 149 -12.86 8.83 5.00
CA LEU A 149 -13.56 9.79 4.16
C LEU A 149 -13.43 9.40 2.68
N TYR A 150 -12.22 9.10 2.23
CA TYR A 150 -11.97 8.70 0.84
C TYR A 150 -12.71 7.42 0.47
N CYS A 151 -12.77 6.44 1.38
CA CYS A 151 -13.56 5.22 1.19
C CYS A 151 -15.04 5.57 0.94
N ASN A 152 -15.65 6.39 1.79
CA ASN A 152 -17.05 6.78 1.66
C ASN A 152 -17.32 7.54 0.35
N GLU A 153 -16.51 8.55 0.03
CA GLU A 153 -16.65 9.32 -1.21
C GLU A 153 -16.50 8.44 -2.46
N ALA A 154 -15.54 7.52 -2.46
CA ALA A 154 -15.28 6.64 -3.60
C ALA A 154 -16.43 5.64 -3.81
N LEU A 155 -16.96 5.07 -2.71
CA LEU A 155 -18.13 4.19 -2.76
C LEU A 155 -19.35 4.92 -3.32
N GLU A 156 -19.62 6.15 -2.86
CA GLU A 156 -20.72 6.97 -3.36
C GLU A 156 -20.54 7.32 -4.84
N ALA A 157 -19.38 7.86 -5.21
CA ALA A 157 -19.06 8.25 -6.59
C ALA A 157 -19.07 7.06 -7.57
N SER A 158 -18.83 5.84 -7.07
CA SER A 158 -18.87 4.63 -7.90
C SER A 158 -20.24 4.38 -8.53
N GLY A 159 -21.32 4.73 -7.83
CA GLY A 159 -22.69 4.39 -8.22
C GLY A 159 -23.01 2.89 -8.16
N TYR A 160 -22.11 2.05 -7.63
CA TYR A 160 -22.33 0.61 -7.49
C TYR A 160 -23.18 0.23 -6.27
N LYS A 161 -23.44 1.20 -5.38
CA LYS A 161 -24.32 1.05 -4.20
C LYS A 161 -23.91 -0.13 -3.31
N GLU A 162 -24.87 -0.97 -2.89
CA GLU A 162 -24.66 -2.15 -2.05
C GLU A 162 -23.73 -3.21 -2.67
N ASN A 163 -23.50 -3.15 -3.98
CA ASN A 163 -22.61 -4.05 -4.69
C ASN A 163 -21.17 -3.51 -4.78
N ALA A 164 -20.87 -2.37 -4.17
CA ALA A 164 -19.54 -1.79 -4.12
C ALA A 164 -18.70 -2.37 -2.96
N TYR A 165 -17.38 -2.40 -3.15
CA TYR A 165 -16.40 -2.52 -2.06
C TYR A 165 -15.11 -1.81 -2.44
N ILE A 166 -14.33 -1.35 -1.44
CA ILE A 166 -13.02 -0.76 -1.71
C ILE A 166 -12.03 -1.86 -2.08
N ASP A 167 -11.48 -1.81 -3.30
CA ASP A 167 -10.51 -2.78 -3.79
C ASP A 167 -9.10 -2.49 -3.28
N ASN A 168 -8.68 -1.23 -3.36
CA ASN A 168 -7.39 -0.80 -2.84
C ASN A 168 -7.33 0.69 -2.54
N PHE A 169 -6.37 1.05 -1.69
CA PHE A 169 -5.87 2.39 -1.51
C PHE A 169 -4.34 2.34 -1.55
N THR A 170 -3.74 3.16 -2.41
CA THR A 170 -2.30 3.19 -2.65
C THR A 170 -1.77 4.60 -2.49
N ILE A 171 -0.65 4.72 -1.77
CA ILE A 171 0.14 5.94 -1.62
C ILE A 171 1.53 5.66 -2.21
N SER A 172 1.92 6.50 -3.16
CA SER A 172 3.28 6.65 -3.64
C SER A 172 3.66 8.13 -3.64
N LYS A 173 4.91 8.47 -3.94
CA LYS A 173 5.31 9.87 -4.05
C LYS A 173 4.61 10.61 -5.19
N ASP A 174 4.35 9.91 -6.30
CA ASP A 174 3.87 10.52 -7.55
C ASP A 174 2.34 10.48 -7.69
N ASP A 175 1.68 9.53 -7.03
CA ASP A 175 0.23 9.36 -7.11
C ASP A 175 -0.33 8.77 -5.80
N ILE A 176 -1.55 9.19 -5.45
CA ILE A 176 -2.33 8.64 -4.36
C ILE A 176 -3.72 8.37 -4.91
N TYR A 177 -4.22 7.15 -4.77
CA TYR A 177 -5.51 6.78 -5.34
C TYR A 177 -6.23 5.72 -4.52
N ILE A 178 -7.53 5.64 -4.74
CA ILE A 178 -8.43 4.63 -4.19
C ILE A 178 -9.24 4.01 -5.33
N SER A 179 -9.41 2.69 -5.31
CA SER A 179 -10.24 1.99 -6.29
C SER A 179 -11.41 1.29 -5.64
N VAL A 180 -12.53 1.28 -6.35
CA VAL A 180 -13.77 0.59 -5.98
C VAL A 180 -14.06 -0.46 -7.03
N LYS A 181 -14.41 -1.67 -6.59
CA LYS A 181 -14.87 -2.76 -7.46
C LYS A 181 -16.32 -3.12 -7.17
N HIS A 182 -16.96 -3.69 -8.18
CA HIS A 182 -18.26 -4.32 -8.04
C HIS A 182 -18.09 -5.77 -7.56
N LYS A 183 -18.89 -6.22 -6.58
CA LYS A 183 -18.81 -7.57 -5.98
C LYS A 183 -18.99 -8.69 -7.01
N ASP A 184 -19.92 -8.52 -7.94
CA ASP A 184 -20.28 -9.53 -8.94
C ASP A 184 -19.73 -9.25 -10.36
N GLY A 185 -18.89 -8.23 -10.52
CA GLY A 185 -18.46 -7.76 -11.85
C GLY A 185 -16.96 -7.51 -11.91
N ASN A 186 -16.33 -7.85 -13.03
CA ASN A 186 -14.94 -7.45 -13.31
C ASN A 186 -14.86 -5.98 -13.78
N ILE A 187 -15.52 -5.09 -13.04
CA ILE A 187 -15.57 -3.65 -13.29
C ILE A 187 -15.04 -2.91 -12.07
N SER A 188 -14.21 -1.91 -12.32
CA SER A 188 -13.60 -1.06 -11.30
C SER A 188 -13.65 0.40 -11.70
N LYS A 189 -13.61 1.28 -10.71
CA LYS A 189 -13.36 2.71 -10.87
C LYS A 189 -12.23 3.10 -9.93
N THR A 190 -11.33 3.94 -10.41
CA THR A 190 -10.20 4.46 -9.63
C THR A 190 -10.29 5.97 -9.57
N TYR A 191 -10.13 6.51 -8.37
CA TYR A 191 -10.16 7.94 -8.09
C TYR A 191 -8.82 8.36 -7.50
N ARG A 192 -8.25 9.43 -8.04
CA ARG A 192 -7.08 10.06 -7.42
C ARG A 192 -7.51 10.83 -6.19
N ILE A 193 -6.64 10.89 -5.20
CA ILE A 193 -6.80 11.79 -4.06
C ILE A 193 -6.24 13.16 -4.47
N SER A 194 -6.98 14.20 -4.10
CA SER A 194 -6.55 15.58 -4.31
C SER A 194 -5.17 15.85 -3.68
N PRO A 195 -4.31 16.70 -4.29
CA PRO A 195 -2.97 16.99 -3.74
C PRO A 195 -2.97 17.65 -2.36
N ASP A 196 -4.07 18.26 -1.94
CA ASP A 196 -4.26 18.83 -0.60
C ASP A 196 -4.91 17.83 0.38
N GLY A 197 -5.21 16.61 -0.09
CA GLY A 197 -5.91 15.58 0.65
C GLY A 197 -7.32 15.98 1.06
N SER A 198 -7.98 16.93 0.38
CA SER A 198 -9.33 17.37 0.75
C SER A 198 -10.39 16.29 0.51
N GLY A 199 -10.19 15.44 -0.49
CA GLY A 199 -11.10 14.37 -0.91
C GLY A 199 -10.64 13.69 -2.20
N ILE A 200 -11.50 12.86 -2.78
CA ILE A 200 -11.27 12.25 -4.09
C ILE A 200 -11.47 13.26 -5.23
N VAL A 201 -10.79 13.05 -6.35
CA VAL A 201 -10.98 13.79 -7.60
C VAL A 201 -11.98 13.01 -8.47
N ILE A 202 -13.19 13.56 -8.62
CA ILE A 202 -14.23 12.99 -9.48
C ILE A 202 -13.99 13.47 -10.92
N PRO A 203 -13.79 12.56 -11.89
CA PRO A 203 -13.72 12.94 -13.31
C PRO A 203 -15.04 13.59 -13.74
N GLN A 204 -14.96 14.75 -14.40
CA GLN A 204 -16.12 15.42 -15.01
C GLN A 204 -16.63 14.67 -16.24
#